data_AF-A0A8X6GDF3-F1
#
_entry.id   AF-A0A8X6GDF3-F1
#
_cell.length_a   1.000
_cell.length_b   1.000
_cell.length_c   1.000
_cell.angle_alpha   90.00
_cell.angle_beta   90.00
_cell.angle_gamma   90.00
#
_symmetry.space_group_name_H-M   'P 1'
#
loop_
_entity.id
_entity.type
_entity.pdbx_description
1 polymer ?
#
loop_
_entity_poly.entity_id
_entity_poly.type
_entity_poly.pdbx_seq_one_letter_code
_entity_poly.pdbx_strand_id
1 'polypeptide(L)'
;MVKLFALLIIFYSNISVASAPTSWQFGFPAPATEVMEAVVRSHSFVMLVMVAIMLFVWALLAYVVFRFRKSKVANVSQTNHNVLLEIVWFVIPTIIVGILAFENAKLLKLQEEIPKADITLKVIGHQWYWSYQYPEYQGVSFDSYIKGKEDFIEGDLKLFSVDNNIILPVNTNVRLQVTAGDVIHSWGVPAFGVKIDAIPGRLNEAWFNIKKPGVYYGQCYELCGQGHGFMPIVVEAVSKEDFNKWIENRKLCLLVKGPGTGWTLYPPLSQVMSHPSAGVDIAILALHVAAFMLIVALPVLAGAITMLLTDRNVGTSFFDPAGGGDPVLFQHLFWFFWSSRSLT
;
A
#
# COMPACT_ATOMS: atom_id res chain seq x y z
N MET A 1 30.41 11.20 48.85
CA MET A 1 30.31 11.06 47.38
C MET A 1 29.52 9.81 47.09
N VAL A 2 28.29 9.97 46.59
CA VAL A 2 27.47 9.09 45.72
C VAL A 2 26.02 9.53 45.96
N LYS A 3 25.58 10.53 45.17
CA LYS A 3 24.17 10.80 44.92
C LYS A 3 23.83 9.99 43.67
N LEU A 4 22.93 9.02 43.74
CA LEU A 4 22.31 8.47 42.53
C LEU A 4 20.79 8.36 42.74
N PHE A 5 20.12 9.22 41.99
CA PHE A 5 18.70 9.40 41.73
C PHE A 5 17.83 8.13 41.83
N ALA A 6 16.87 8.15 42.75
CA ALA A 6 15.61 7.43 42.59
C ALA A 6 14.61 8.40 41.92
N LEU A 7 14.37 8.23 40.61
CA LEU A 7 13.34 8.97 39.91
C LEU A 7 12.03 8.17 40.00
N LEU A 8 11.11 8.67 40.82
CA LEU A 8 9.74 8.22 40.93
C LEU A 8 9.03 8.46 39.58
N ILE A 9 8.66 7.41 38.85
CA ILE A 9 7.82 7.54 37.66
C ILE A 9 6.37 7.59 38.12
N ILE A 10 5.80 8.80 38.10
CA ILE A 10 4.37 9.04 38.24
C ILE A 10 3.72 8.58 36.93
N PHE A 11 2.90 7.53 36.99
CA PHE A 11 2.03 7.11 35.90
C PHE A 11 0.90 8.13 35.74
N TYR A 12 1.03 9.02 34.75
CA TYR A 12 -0.11 9.74 34.19
C TYR A 12 -0.76 8.84 33.14
N SER A 13 -1.97 8.37 33.42
CA SER A 13 -2.85 7.70 32.48
C SER A 13 -3.41 8.72 31.47
N ASN A 14 -2.65 8.97 30.41
CA ASN A 14 -3.16 9.56 29.17
C ASN A 14 -3.52 8.43 28.21
N ILE A 15 -4.62 8.60 27.47
CA ILE A 15 -5.06 7.70 26.39
C ILE A 15 -3.84 7.38 25.52
N SER A 16 -3.34 6.15 25.63
CA SER A 16 -2.07 5.75 25.04
C SER A 16 -2.23 5.66 23.54
N VAL A 17 -1.54 6.54 22.82
CA VAL A 17 -1.25 6.38 21.39
C VAL A 17 -0.39 5.11 21.26
N ALA A 18 -1.03 3.96 21.10
CA ALA A 18 -0.44 2.67 21.41
C ALA A 18 0.68 2.24 20.43
N SER A 19 0.82 2.88 19.26
CA SER A 19 1.84 2.48 18.28
C SER A 19 2.29 3.57 17.29
N ALA A 20 2.34 4.83 17.72
CA ALA A 20 2.98 5.84 16.88
C ALA A 20 4.51 5.65 16.84
N PRO A 21 5.16 5.96 15.70
CA PRO A 21 6.62 5.99 15.66
C PRO A 21 7.15 7.03 16.65
N THR A 22 8.15 6.65 17.44
CA THR A 22 8.79 7.54 18.41
C THR A 22 10.13 8.07 17.90
N SER A 23 10.48 9.29 18.31
CA SER A 23 11.74 9.91 17.89
C SER A 23 12.92 9.10 18.41
N TRP A 24 13.92 8.85 17.53
CA TRP A 24 15.10 8.04 17.82
C TRP A 24 14.83 6.58 18.22
N GLN A 25 13.68 6.03 17.82
CA GLN A 25 13.35 4.63 18.07
C GLN A 25 14.27 3.70 17.28
N PHE A 26 14.85 2.72 17.98
CA PHE A 26 15.51 1.57 17.36
C PHE A 26 14.62 0.34 17.50
N GLY A 27 14.50 -0.44 16.43
CA GLY A 27 13.69 -1.67 16.40
C GLY A 27 12.21 -1.45 16.09
N PHE A 28 11.40 -2.46 16.35
CA PHE A 28 9.97 -2.46 16.02
C PHE A 28 9.13 -1.64 17.01
N PRO A 29 7.93 -1.20 16.60
CA PRO A 29 6.92 -0.76 17.55
C PRO A 29 6.47 -1.91 18.47
N ALA A 30 5.81 -1.56 19.56
CA ALA A 30 5.24 -2.55 20.46
C ALA A 30 4.26 -3.48 19.71
N PRO A 31 4.42 -4.81 19.81
CA PRO A 31 3.53 -5.74 19.14
C PRO A 31 2.13 -5.67 19.73
N ALA A 32 1.12 -5.61 18.88
CA ALA A 32 -0.29 -5.54 19.27
C ALA A 32 -1.07 -6.83 18.94
N THR A 33 -0.44 -7.74 18.20
CA THR A 33 -1.01 -8.99 17.70
C THR A 33 -0.04 -10.14 17.96
N GLU A 34 -0.56 -11.36 18.01
CA GLU A 34 0.27 -12.57 18.15
C GLU A 34 1.20 -12.80 16.95
N VAL A 35 0.76 -12.39 15.75
CA VAL A 35 1.59 -12.40 14.55
C VAL A 35 2.81 -11.50 14.74
N MET A 36 2.64 -10.26 15.23
CA MET A 36 3.77 -9.37 15.44
C MET A 36 4.68 -9.82 16.58
N GLU A 37 4.14 -10.41 17.64
CA GLU A 37 4.95 -11.02 18.71
C GLU A 37 5.85 -12.14 18.15
N ALA A 38 5.32 -12.98 17.25
CA ALA A 38 6.08 -14.03 16.59
C ALA A 38 7.13 -13.47 15.61
N VAL A 39 6.80 -12.39 14.86
CA VAL A 39 7.75 -11.67 14.00
C VAL A 39 8.91 -11.10 14.83
N VAL A 40 8.63 -10.39 15.93
CA VAL A 40 9.64 -9.81 16.81
C VAL A 40 10.53 -10.90 17.41
N ARG A 41 9.96 -12.04 17.82
CA ARG A 41 10.71 -13.19 18.31
C ARG A 41 11.64 -13.77 17.25
N SER A 42 11.13 -14.01 16.04
CA SER A 42 11.92 -14.55 14.92
C SER A 42 13.06 -13.59 14.56
N HIS A 43 12.76 -12.30 14.40
CA HIS A 43 13.76 -11.28 14.15
C HIS A 43 14.85 -11.25 15.23
N SER A 44 14.47 -11.26 16.51
CA SER A 44 15.44 -11.22 17.61
C SER A 44 16.38 -12.43 17.60
N PHE A 45 15.85 -13.61 17.26
CA PHE A 45 16.65 -14.83 17.09
C PHE A 45 17.63 -14.73 15.92
N VAL A 46 17.15 -14.31 14.74
CA VAL A 46 18.00 -14.12 13.54
C VAL A 46 19.08 -13.06 13.82
N MET A 47 18.72 -11.95 14.45
CA MET A 47 19.66 -10.89 14.83
C MET A 47 20.76 -11.39 15.75
N LEU A 48 20.43 -12.20 16.77
CA LEU A 48 21.41 -12.78 17.67
C LEU A 48 22.41 -13.66 16.92
N VAL A 49 21.93 -14.51 16.00
CA VAL A 49 22.78 -15.38 15.18
C VAL A 49 23.69 -14.55 14.27
N MET A 50 23.15 -13.53 13.59
CA MET A 50 23.94 -12.65 12.72
C MET A 50 25.01 -11.88 13.51
N VAL A 51 24.69 -11.34 14.68
CA VAL A 51 25.67 -10.64 15.53
C VAL A 51 26.75 -11.62 16.01
N ALA A 52 26.40 -12.84 16.39
CA ALA A 52 27.38 -13.85 16.80
C ALA A 52 28.37 -14.20 15.67
N ILE A 53 27.86 -14.42 14.45
CA ILE A 53 28.70 -14.69 13.26
C ILE A 53 29.56 -13.46 12.95
N MET A 54 28.99 -12.26 12.98
CA MET A 54 29.72 -11.02 12.76
C MET A 54 30.88 -10.88 13.75
N LEU A 55 30.64 -11.05 15.06
CA LEU A 55 31.67 -10.98 16.09
C LEU A 55 32.76 -12.05 15.90
N PHE A 56 32.38 -13.27 15.51
CA PHE A 56 33.33 -14.34 15.20
C PHE A 56 34.24 -13.97 14.02
N VAL A 57 33.68 -13.50 12.91
CA VAL A 57 34.45 -13.06 11.73
C VAL A 57 35.35 -11.88 12.08
N TRP A 58 34.83 -10.89 12.81
CA TRP A 58 35.62 -9.74 13.26
C TRP A 58 36.77 -10.15 14.19
N ALA A 59 36.55 -11.10 15.09
CA ALA A 59 37.60 -11.63 15.97
C ALA A 59 38.69 -12.36 15.16
N LEU A 60 38.32 -13.16 14.15
CA LEU A 60 39.27 -13.82 13.26
C LEU A 60 40.07 -12.80 12.44
N LEU A 61 39.42 -11.79 11.87
CA LEU A 61 40.10 -10.73 11.12
C LEU A 61 41.06 -9.95 12.02
N ALA A 62 40.62 -9.57 13.22
CA ALA A 62 41.48 -8.92 14.21
C ALA A 62 42.67 -9.82 14.56
N TYR A 63 42.43 -11.10 14.83
CA TYR A 63 43.49 -12.08 15.10
C TYR A 63 44.49 -12.14 13.94
N VAL A 64 44.01 -12.22 12.70
CA VAL A 64 44.88 -12.27 11.52
C VAL A 64 45.73 -11.00 11.41
N VAL A 65 45.11 -9.82 11.54
CA VAL A 65 45.80 -8.53 11.48
C VAL A 65 46.87 -8.42 12.57
N PHE A 66 46.58 -8.83 13.81
CA PHE A 66 47.54 -8.70 14.92
C PHE A 66 48.62 -9.79 14.92
N ARG A 67 48.28 -11.04 14.57
CA ARG A 67 49.18 -12.19 14.64
C ARG A 67 50.06 -12.34 13.41
N PHE A 68 49.51 -12.09 12.22
CA PHE A 68 50.17 -12.34 10.93
C PHE A 68 50.66 -11.07 10.22
N ARG A 69 50.72 -9.92 10.92
CA ARG A 69 51.35 -8.70 10.39
C ARG A 69 52.83 -8.95 10.01
N LYS A 70 53.30 -8.23 8.99
CA LYS A 70 54.67 -8.30 8.44
C LYS A 70 55.76 -8.25 9.51
N SER A 71 55.58 -7.46 10.57
CA SER A 71 56.57 -7.35 11.65
C SER A 71 56.69 -8.57 12.57
N LYS A 72 55.75 -9.53 12.53
CA LYS A 72 55.73 -10.72 13.40
C LYS A 72 55.90 -12.05 12.66
N VAL A 73 55.98 -12.04 11.33
CA VAL A 73 56.07 -13.26 10.51
C VAL A 73 57.32 -13.19 9.65
N ALA A 74 58.28 -14.08 9.92
CA ALA A 74 59.52 -14.19 9.14
C ALA A 74 59.37 -15.13 7.93
N ASN A 75 58.64 -16.25 8.10
CA ASN A 75 58.43 -17.26 7.07
C ASN A 75 56.92 -17.42 6.80
N VAL A 76 56.52 -17.32 5.53
CA VAL A 76 55.13 -17.42 5.10
C VAL A 76 54.80 -18.88 4.77
N SER A 77 53.72 -19.40 5.36
CA SER A 77 53.22 -20.75 5.04
C SER A 77 52.81 -20.84 3.57
N GLN A 78 53.05 -21.99 2.94
CA GLN A 78 52.65 -22.30 1.57
C GLN A 78 51.43 -23.24 1.50
N THR A 79 50.74 -23.46 2.62
CA THR A 79 49.53 -24.29 2.66
C THR A 79 48.39 -23.59 1.92
N ASN A 80 47.84 -24.23 0.89
CA ASN A 80 46.83 -23.62 0.01
C ASN A 80 45.41 -24.20 0.20
N HIS A 81 45.25 -25.35 0.86
CA HIS A 81 43.94 -25.95 1.11
C HIS A 81 43.95 -26.80 2.37
N ASN A 82 42.77 -27.03 2.93
CA ASN A 82 42.57 -27.96 4.03
C ASN A 82 41.13 -28.49 3.94
N VAL A 83 40.98 -29.69 3.37
CA VAL A 83 39.69 -30.32 3.11
C VAL A 83 38.83 -30.42 4.38
N LEU A 84 39.44 -30.69 5.54
CA LEU A 84 38.69 -30.78 6.80
C LEU A 84 38.08 -29.42 7.18
N LEU A 85 38.84 -28.33 7.05
CA LEU A 85 38.33 -26.99 7.33
C LEU A 85 37.24 -26.57 6.33
N GLU A 86 37.42 -26.93 5.06
CA GLU A 86 36.44 -26.68 4.00
C GLU A 86 35.11 -27.38 4.26
N ILE A 87 35.14 -28.63 4.73
CA ILE A 87 33.93 -29.35 5.15
C ILE A 87 33.29 -28.66 6.36
N VAL A 88 34.08 -28.28 7.36
CA VAL A 88 33.57 -27.66 8.60
C VAL A 88 32.86 -26.34 8.30
N TRP A 89 33.47 -25.44 7.53
CA TRP A 89 32.84 -24.14 7.21
C TRP A 89 31.69 -24.25 6.23
N PHE A 90 31.48 -25.41 5.60
CA PHE A 90 30.35 -25.65 4.70
C PHE A 90 29.18 -26.20 5.51
N VAL A 91 29.43 -27.24 6.31
CA VAL A 91 28.41 -27.91 7.11
C VAL A 91 27.84 -26.99 8.18
N ILE A 92 28.67 -26.20 8.88
CA ILE A 92 28.20 -25.33 9.97
C ILE A 92 27.17 -24.30 9.47
N PRO A 93 27.45 -23.47 8.44
CA PRO A 93 26.46 -22.54 7.88
C PRO A 93 25.21 -23.22 7.35
N THR A 94 25.33 -24.39 6.70
CA THR A 94 24.17 -25.16 6.23
C THR A 94 23.24 -25.55 7.39
N ILE A 95 23.79 -26.03 8.51
CA ILE A 95 23.01 -26.36 9.70
C ILE A 95 22.35 -25.11 10.29
N ILE A 96 23.09 -23.99 10.39
CA ILE A 96 22.55 -22.71 10.90
C ILE A 96 21.35 -22.27 10.05
N VAL A 97 21.48 -22.26 8.72
CA VAL A 97 20.39 -21.90 7.81
C VAL A 97 19.21 -22.86 7.95
N GLY A 98 19.47 -24.17 8.10
CA GLY A 98 18.41 -25.16 8.34
C GLY A 98 17.58 -24.87 9.59
N ILE A 99 18.23 -24.50 10.70
CA ILE A 99 17.54 -24.11 11.95
C ILE A 99 16.73 -22.83 11.74
N LEU A 100 17.31 -21.81 11.11
CA LEU A 100 16.62 -20.55 10.82
C LEU A 100 15.41 -20.76 9.91
N ALA A 101 15.51 -21.63 8.90
CA ALA A 101 14.41 -21.95 8.00
C ALA A 101 13.27 -22.64 8.76
N PHE A 102 13.57 -23.58 9.65
CA PHE A 102 12.56 -24.27 10.45
C PHE A 102 11.77 -23.34 11.37
N GLU A 103 12.45 -22.41 12.06
CA GLU A 103 11.75 -21.43 12.90
C GLU A 103 10.88 -20.47 12.07
N ASN A 104 11.36 -20.03 10.90
CA ASN A 104 10.55 -19.19 10.01
C ASN A 104 9.34 -19.91 9.43
N ALA A 105 9.43 -21.21 9.16
CA ALA A 105 8.29 -22.00 8.69
C ALA A 105 7.12 -22.01 9.68
N LYS A 106 7.40 -21.99 11.00
CA LYS A 106 6.36 -21.88 12.03
C LYS A 106 5.65 -20.52 11.98
N LEU A 107 6.41 -19.44 11.78
CA LEU A 107 5.88 -18.09 11.65
C LEU A 107 5.04 -17.96 10.37
N LEU A 108 5.53 -18.48 9.25
CA LEU A 108 4.81 -18.47 7.97
C LEU A 108 3.46 -19.19 8.11
N LYS A 109 3.46 -20.38 8.74
CA LYS A 109 2.23 -21.12 9.02
C LYS A 109 1.23 -20.29 9.83
N LEU A 110 1.69 -19.59 10.87
CA LEU A 110 0.85 -18.70 11.67
C LEU A 110 0.25 -17.56 10.81
N GLN A 111 0.98 -17.03 9.84
CA GLN A 111 0.50 -15.95 8.97
C GLN A 111 -0.48 -16.44 7.90
N GLU A 112 -0.27 -17.63 7.34
CA GLU A 112 -1.08 -18.17 6.24
C GLU A 112 -2.35 -18.91 6.71
N GLU A 113 -2.32 -19.56 7.87
CA GLU A 113 -3.50 -20.25 8.43
C GLU A 113 -4.45 -19.25 9.09
N ILE A 114 -5.34 -18.66 8.29
CA ILE A 114 -6.39 -17.75 8.77
C ILE A 114 -7.34 -18.52 9.70
N PRO A 115 -7.43 -18.16 10.99
CA PRO A 115 -8.38 -18.78 11.91
C PRO A 115 -9.82 -18.43 11.52
N LYS A 116 -10.81 -19.09 12.14
CA LYS A 116 -12.21 -18.71 11.95
C LYS A 116 -12.38 -17.22 12.28
N ALA A 117 -12.74 -16.45 11.26
CA ALA A 117 -12.92 -15.01 11.35
C ALA A 117 -14.23 -14.68 12.06
N ASP A 118 -14.16 -13.74 13.00
CA ASP A 118 -15.33 -13.19 13.66
C ASP A 118 -15.91 -12.01 12.86
N ILE A 119 -15.02 -11.23 12.21
CA ILE A 119 -15.37 -10.12 11.32
C ILE A 119 -14.47 -10.11 10.08
N THR A 120 -15.01 -9.63 8.95
CA THR A 120 -14.21 -9.35 7.75
C THR A 120 -14.10 -7.85 7.53
N LEU A 121 -12.88 -7.38 7.31
CA LEU A 121 -12.61 -6.03 6.85
C LEU A 121 -12.12 -6.11 5.41
N LYS A 122 -12.88 -5.54 4.48
CA LYS A 122 -12.44 -5.40 3.10
C LYS A 122 -11.82 -4.02 2.90
N VAL A 123 -10.63 -4.00 2.34
CA VAL A 123 -9.82 -2.82 2.06
C VAL A 123 -9.63 -2.70 0.56
N ILE A 124 -9.86 -1.50 0.03
CA ILE A 124 -9.65 -1.18 -1.37
C ILE A 124 -8.69 0.01 -1.45
N GLY A 125 -7.54 -0.17 -2.11
CA GLY A 125 -6.59 0.90 -2.39
C GLY A 125 -7.00 1.72 -3.62
N HIS A 126 -6.89 3.04 -3.50
CA HIS A 126 -7.14 4.02 -4.55
C HIS A 126 -6.02 5.07 -4.58
N GLN A 127 -5.81 5.75 -5.71
CA GLN A 127 -4.90 6.89 -5.84
C GLN A 127 -5.58 8.17 -5.29
N TRP A 128 -5.22 8.71 -4.12
CA TRP A 128 -4.32 8.21 -3.06
C TRP A 128 -5.07 8.23 -1.72
N TYR A 129 -5.92 7.23 -1.52
CA TYR A 129 -6.75 7.05 -0.32
C TYR A 129 -7.16 5.57 -0.19
N TRP A 130 -7.78 5.22 0.94
CA TRP A 130 -8.26 3.86 1.19
C TRP A 130 -9.77 3.84 1.40
N SER A 131 -10.46 2.87 0.81
CA SER A 131 -11.87 2.60 1.09
C SER A 131 -11.99 1.33 1.93
N TYR A 132 -12.85 1.38 2.94
CA TYR A 132 -13.08 0.29 3.87
C TYR A 132 -14.53 -0.17 3.79
N GLN A 133 -14.75 -1.49 3.83
CA GLN A 133 -16.08 -2.08 3.83
C GLN A 133 -16.16 -3.16 4.91
N TYR A 134 -17.31 -3.20 5.59
CA TYR A 134 -17.67 -4.17 6.63
C TYR A 134 -18.83 -5.03 6.11
N PRO A 135 -18.56 -6.12 5.35
CA PRO A 135 -19.57 -6.85 4.60
C PRO A 135 -20.69 -7.42 5.49
N GLU A 136 -20.35 -7.93 6.67
CA GLU A 136 -21.30 -8.54 7.60
C GLU A 136 -22.26 -7.51 8.23
N TYR A 137 -21.95 -6.21 8.16
CA TYR A 137 -22.69 -5.15 8.83
C TYR A 137 -23.50 -4.30 7.84
N GLN A 138 -24.23 -4.92 6.91
CA GLN A 138 -24.99 -4.24 5.84
C GLN A 138 -24.10 -3.43 4.88
N GLY A 139 -22.82 -3.80 4.76
CA GLY A 139 -21.90 -3.12 3.87
C GLY A 139 -21.58 -1.69 4.30
N VAL A 140 -21.53 -1.40 5.61
CA VAL A 140 -20.99 -0.11 6.10
C VAL A 140 -19.67 0.11 5.41
N SER A 141 -19.59 1.22 4.69
CA SER A 141 -18.43 1.59 3.89
C SER A 141 -18.15 3.07 4.01
N PHE A 142 -16.87 3.41 3.94
CA PHE A 142 -16.40 4.79 3.96
C PHE A 142 -15.00 4.86 3.35
N ASP A 143 -14.66 6.06 2.91
CA ASP A 143 -13.33 6.40 2.43
C ASP A 143 -12.54 7.07 3.55
N SER A 144 -11.23 6.92 3.50
CA SER A 144 -10.28 7.44 4.47
C SER A 144 -9.19 8.21 3.72
N TYR A 145 -9.23 9.53 3.90
CA TYR A 145 -8.29 10.47 3.32
C TYR A 145 -7.35 11.00 4.39
N ILE A 146 -6.11 11.30 4.00
CA ILE A 146 -5.18 12.03 4.87
C ILE A 146 -5.77 13.39 5.26
N LYS A 147 -5.66 13.77 6.53
CA LYS A 147 -6.08 15.11 6.97
C LYS A 147 -5.17 16.21 6.42
N GLY A 148 -5.78 17.33 6.03
CA GLY A 148 -5.07 18.60 5.77
C GLY A 148 -4.60 19.23 7.08
N LYS A 149 -3.62 20.14 7.03
CA LYS A 149 -3.06 20.78 8.25
C LYS A 149 -4.12 21.57 9.03
N GLU A 150 -5.04 22.15 8.29
CA GLU A 150 -6.20 22.91 8.76
C GLU A 150 -7.20 22.06 9.57
N ASP A 151 -7.27 20.75 9.33
CA ASP A 151 -8.19 19.83 10.01
C ASP A 151 -7.55 19.10 11.20
N PHE A 152 -6.29 19.42 11.53
CA PHE A 152 -5.58 18.77 12.62
C PHE A 152 -6.16 19.16 13.97
N ILE A 153 -6.48 18.14 14.77
CA ILE A 153 -6.84 18.29 16.18
C ILE A 153 -5.64 17.96 17.06
N GLU A 154 -5.71 18.36 18.34
CA GLU A 154 -4.68 18.00 19.32
C GLU A 154 -4.53 16.47 19.39
N GLY A 155 -3.29 15.98 19.23
CA GLY A 155 -2.98 14.55 19.18
C GLY A 155 -2.84 13.97 17.76
N ASP A 156 -3.22 14.71 16.71
CA ASP A 156 -3.00 14.27 15.33
C ASP A 156 -1.51 14.21 14.96
N LEU A 157 -1.17 13.21 14.15
CA LEU A 157 0.18 12.99 13.65
C LEU A 157 0.24 13.37 12.17
N LYS A 158 1.17 14.28 11.85
CA LYS A 158 1.43 14.70 10.47
C LYS A 158 1.76 13.48 9.61
N LEU A 159 1.13 13.38 8.44
CA LEU A 159 1.25 12.26 7.48
C LEU A 159 0.67 10.92 7.94
N PHE A 160 0.06 10.86 9.12
CA PHE A 160 -0.52 9.63 9.67
C PHE A 160 -2.01 9.75 9.95
N SER A 161 -2.47 10.92 10.40
CA SER A 161 -3.89 11.13 10.71
C SER A 161 -4.76 11.16 9.45
N VAL A 162 -5.93 10.53 9.57
CA VAL A 162 -6.97 10.45 8.53
C VAL A 162 -8.29 11.02 9.03
N ASP A 163 -9.17 11.38 8.11
CA ASP A 163 -10.52 11.88 8.42
C ASP A 163 -11.43 10.82 9.04
N ASN A 164 -11.36 9.57 8.55
CA ASN A 164 -12.12 8.43 9.04
C ASN A 164 -11.18 7.27 9.40
N ASN A 165 -11.08 6.96 10.69
CA ASN A 165 -10.33 5.81 11.20
C ASN A 165 -11.09 4.50 10.95
N ILE A 166 -10.35 3.41 10.76
CA ILE A 166 -10.90 2.05 10.83
C ILE A 166 -11.17 1.73 12.29
N ILE A 167 -12.40 1.36 12.64
CA ILE A 167 -12.74 0.93 14.01
C ILE A 167 -12.84 -0.60 14.03
N LEU A 168 -12.10 -1.26 14.93
CA LEU A 168 -12.11 -2.72 15.09
C LEU A 168 -12.23 -3.10 16.59
N PRO A 169 -12.94 -4.18 16.93
CA PRO A 169 -13.00 -4.66 18.30
C PRO A 169 -11.73 -5.42 18.69
N VAL A 170 -11.26 -5.24 19.93
CA VAL A 170 -10.18 -6.06 20.50
C VAL A 170 -10.62 -7.51 20.73
N ASN A 171 -9.64 -8.42 20.83
CA ASN A 171 -9.84 -9.85 21.10
C ASN A 171 -10.85 -10.50 20.15
N THR A 172 -10.68 -10.21 18.87
CA THR A 172 -11.56 -10.63 17.77
C THR A 172 -10.67 -10.98 16.57
N ASN A 173 -10.95 -12.12 15.92
CA ASN A 173 -10.21 -12.53 14.73
C ASN A 173 -10.73 -11.73 13.53
N VAL A 174 -9.90 -10.82 13.03
CA VAL A 174 -10.22 -10.00 11.85
C VAL A 174 -9.61 -10.68 10.63
N ARG A 175 -10.47 -11.09 9.68
CA ARG A 175 -10.02 -11.43 8.33
C ARG A 175 -9.93 -10.15 7.51
N LEU A 176 -8.74 -9.86 7.02
CA LEU A 176 -8.46 -8.74 6.16
C LEU A 176 -8.52 -9.22 4.70
N GLN A 177 -9.35 -8.58 3.88
CA GLN A 177 -9.38 -8.81 2.44
C GLN A 177 -8.93 -7.54 1.72
N VAL A 178 -7.82 -7.60 0.99
CA VAL A 178 -7.20 -6.42 0.38
C VAL A 178 -7.20 -6.55 -1.14
N THR A 179 -7.64 -5.50 -1.82
CA THR A 179 -7.59 -5.35 -3.28
C THR A 179 -7.40 -3.88 -3.64
N ALA A 180 -7.30 -3.54 -4.92
CA ALA A 180 -7.18 -2.17 -5.38
C ALA A 180 -8.13 -1.86 -6.55
N GLY A 181 -8.54 -0.59 -6.65
CA GLY A 181 -9.39 -0.11 -7.73
C GLY A 181 -8.62 0.39 -8.97
N ASP A 182 -7.33 0.69 -8.84
CA ASP A 182 -6.52 1.32 -9.88
C ASP A 182 -5.14 0.68 -10.09
N VAL A 183 -4.14 1.05 -9.30
CA VAL A 183 -2.75 0.56 -9.34
C VAL A 183 -2.47 -0.34 -8.14
N ILE A 184 -1.26 -0.91 -8.07
CA ILE A 184 -0.86 -1.70 -6.91
C ILE A 184 -0.59 -0.75 -5.74
N HIS A 185 -1.14 -1.09 -4.57
CA HIS A 185 -0.81 -0.49 -3.28
C HIS A 185 -0.39 -1.59 -2.32
N SER A 186 -0.05 -1.26 -1.08
CA SER A 186 0.20 -2.27 -0.05
C SER A 186 -0.27 -1.78 1.29
N TRP A 187 -1.23 -2.52 1.86
CA TRP A 187 -1.81 -2.21 3.15
C TRP A 187 -0.95 -2.84 4.24
N GLY A 188 -0.51 -2.04 5.20
CA GLY A 188 0.26 -2.56 6.32
C GLY A 188 0.16 -1.72 7.58
N VAL A 189 0.18 -2.41 8.71
CA VAL A 189 0.23 -1.82 10.05
C VAL A 189 1.35 -2.51 10.82
N PRO A 190 2.50 -1.84 11.05
CA PRO A 190 3.67 -2.44 11.70
C PRO A 190 3.38 -3.11 13.04
N ALA A 191 2.52 -2.51 13.87
CA ALA A 191 2.13 -3.06 15.17
C ALA A 191 1.46 -4.44 15.07
N PHE A 192 0.85 -4.72 13.90
CA PHE A 192 0.11 -5.95 13.65
C PHE A 192 0.97 -7.01 12.98
N GLY A 193 2.16 -6.66 12.48
CA GLY A 193 3.00 -7.60 11.72
C GLY A 193 2.34 -8.04 10.41
N VAL A 194 1.40 -7.23 9.89
CA VAL A 194 0.68 -7.48 8.64
C VAL A 194 1.08 -6.44 7.61
N LYS A 195 1.53 -6.92 6.46
CA LYS A 195 1.72 -6.17 5.23
C LYS A 195 1.24 -7.06 4.09
N ILE A 196 0.32 -6.56 3.26
CA ILE A 196 -0.21 -7.32 2.13
C ILE A 196 -0.56 -6.40 0.98
N ASP A 197 -0.20 -6.83 -0.22
CA ASP A 197 -0.36 -6.00 -1.42
C ASP A 197 -1.82 -5.97 -1.87
N ALA A 198 -2.26 -4.78 -2.22
CA ALA A 198 -3.54 -4.48 -2.83
C ALA A 198 -3.36 -4.50 -4.35
N ILE A 199 -3.77 -5.59 -5.00
CA ILE A 199 -3.54 -5.79 -6.44
C ILE A 199 -4.88 -5.70 -7.18
N PRO A 200 -5.01 -4.84 -8.21
CA PRO A 200 -6.21 -4.78 -9.03
C PRO A 200 -6.54 -6.15 -9.65
N GLY A 201 -7.80 -6.58 -9.54
CA GLY A 201 -8.24 -7.88 -10.06
C GLY A 201 -7.86 -9.10 -9.22
N ARG A 202 -7.22 -8.91 -8.05
CA ARG A 202 -6.94 -9.98 -7.08
C ARG A 202 -7.45 -9.61 -5.69
N LEU A 203 -8.06 -10.56 -4.99
CA LEU A 203 -8.40 -10.42 -3.58
C LEU A 203 -7.38 -11.20 -2.76
N ASN A 204 -6.52 -10.48 -2.05
CA ASN A 204 -5.56 -11.07 -1.13
C ASN A 204 -6.15 -11.11 0.28
N GLU A 205 -5.76 -12.11 1.07
CA GLU A 205 -6.25 -12.27 2.44
C GLU A 205 -5.11 -12.31 3.45
N ALA A 206 -5.32 -11.69 4.59
CA ALA A 206 -4.48 -11.80 5.78
C ALA A 206 -5.38 -11.85 7.02
N TRP A 207 -4.79 -12.05 8.19
CA TRP A 207 -5.53 -12.01 9.43
C TRP A 207 -4.71 -11.37 10.55
N PHE A 208 -5.42 -10.85 11.55
CA PHE A 208 -4.82 -10.42 12.80
C PHE A 208 -5.85 -10.40 13.92
N ASN A 209 -5.35 -10.40 15.16
CA ASN A 209 -6.16 -10.28 16.37
C ASN A 209 -5.51 -9.27 17.31
N ILE A 210 -6.19 -8.12 17.51
CA ILE A 210 -5.67 -7.00 18.31
C ILE A 210 -5.93 -7.29 19.80
N LYS A 211 -4.88 -7.34 20.61
CA LYS A 211 -4.99 -7.73 22.03
C LYS A 211 -5.35 -6.58 22.97
N LYS A 212 -5.02 -5.34 22.60
CA LYS A 212 -5.17 -4.16 23.47
C LYS A 212 -5.88 -3.01 22.76
N PRO A 213 -6.77 -2.26 23.45
CA PRO A 213 -7.35 -1.05 22.89
C PRO A 213 -6.27 0.00 22.62
N GLY A 214 -6.50 0.84 21.61
CA GLY A 214 -5.59 1.91 21.23
C GLY A 214 -5.62 2.25 19.75
N VAL A 215 -4.85 3.27 19.37
CA VAL A 215 -4.70 3.72 17.98
C VAL A 215 -3.39 3.22 17.40
N TYR A 216 -3.49 2.57 16.24
CA TYR A 216 -2.40 1.95 15.50
C TYR A 216 -2.27 2.58 14.12
N TYR A 217 -1.04 2.83 13.70
CA TYR A 217 -0.75 3.56 12.47
C TYR A 217 -0.08 2.67 11.44
N GLY A 218 -0.37 2.94 10.17
CA GLY A 218 0.19 2.30 9.00
C GLY A 218 0.36 3.29 7.85
N GLN A 219 1.00 2.82 6.78
CA GLN A 219 1.27 3.58 5.56
C GLN A 219 1.07 2.66 4.36
N CYS A 220 1.04 3.24 3.16
CA CYS A 220 1.18 2.46 1.95
C CYS A 220 2.64 1.98 1.78
N TYR A 221 2.83 0.69 1.50
CA TYR A 221 4.16 0.07 1.40
C TYR A 221 4.57 -0.33 -0.03
N GLU A 222 3.80 0.08 -1.04
CA GLU A 222 4.08 -0.18 -2.47
C GLU A 222 3.90 1.10 -3.27
N LEU A 223 4.85 1.39 -4.16
CA LEU A 223 4.90 2.66 -4.89
C LEU A 223 3.70 2.81 -5.82
N CYS A 224 2.79 3.74 -5.50
CA CYS A 224 1.51 3.91 -6.21
C CYS A 224 1.32 5.29 -6.89
N GLY A 225 2.42 6.03 -7.08
CA GLY A 225 2.44 7.33 -7.77
C GLY A 225 2.74 8.52 -6.85
N GLN A 226 2.36 9.73 -7.29
CA GLN A 226 2.73 10.99 -6.64
C GLN A 226 2.28 11.10 -5.18
N GLY A 227 1.09 10.60 -4.85
CA GLY A 227 0.54 10.62 -3.50
C GLY A 227 0.92 9.42 -2.63
N HIS A 228 1.90 8.59 -3.05
CA HIS A 228 2.27 7.37 -2.33
C HIS A 228 2.57 7.59 -0.83
N GLY A 229 3.25 8.69 -0.48
CA GLY A 229 3.54 9.04 0.92
C GLY A 229 2.41 9.75 1.67
N PHE A 230 1.22 9.86 1.09
CA PHE A 230 0.10 10.67 1.61
C PHE A 230 -1.21 9.89 1.73
N MET A 231 -1.12 8.56 1.86
CA MET A 231 -2.29 7.69 2.05
C MET A 231 -2.11 6.77 3.28
N PRO A 232 -2.13 7.34 4.49
CA PRO A 232 -1.91 6.61 5.72
C PRO A 232 -3.08 5.69 6.08
N ILE A 233 -2.82 4.82 7.04
CA ILE A 233 -3.80 3.88 7.60
C ILE A 233 -3.87 4.14 9.10
N VAL A 234 -5.09 4.30 9.64
CA VAL A 234 -5.30 4.42 11.09
C VAL A 234 -6.34 3.40 11.52
N VAL A 235 -5.95 2.56 12.48
CA VAL A 235 -6.80 1.55 13.09
C VAL A 235 -6.99 1.88 14.56
N GLU A 236 -8.22 2.11 14.96
CA GLU A 236 -8.62 2.30 16.34
C GLU A 236 -9.25 1.01 16.86
N ALA A 237 -8.57 0.39 17.81
CA ALA A 237 -9.04 -0.80 18.48
C ALA A 237 -9.83 -0.42 19.73
N VAL A 238 -11.10 -0.81 19.77
CA VAL A 238 -12.04 -0.44 20.84
C VAL A 238 -12.63 -1.68 21.51
N SER A 239 -13.41 -1.48 22.58
CA SER A 239 -14.16 -2.57 23.20
C SER A 239 -15.23 -3.11 22.23
N LYS A 240 -15.66 -4.36 22.42
CA LYS A 240 -16.76 -4.93 21.60
C LYS A 240 -18.06 -4.12 21.73
N GLU A 241 -18.30 -3.54 22.90
CA GLU A 241 -19.48 -2.71 23.15
C GLU A 241 -19.42 -1.40 22.35
N ASP A 242 -18.28 -0.70 22.40
CA ASP A 242 -18.11 0.56 21.68
C ASP A 242 -18.11 0.34 20.16
N PHE A 243 -17.53 -0.77 19.69
CA PHE A 243 -17.61 -1.17 18.29
C PHE A 243 -19.06 -1.36 17.84
N ASN A 244 -19.88 -2.07 18.62
CA ASN A 244 -21.29 -2.29 18.29
C ASN A 244 -22.07 -0.96 18.25
N LYS A 245 -21.87 -0.08 19.24
CA LYS A 245 -22.46 1.27 19.25
C LYS A 245 -22.05 2.08 18.02
N TRP A 246 -20.77 2.01 17.64
CA TRP A 246 -20.25 2.69 16.46
C TRP A 246 -20.89 2.16 15.17
N ILE A 247 -21.00 0.83 15.02
CA ILE A 247 -21.67 0.20 13.88
C ILE A 247 -23.14 0.62 13.79
N GLU A 248 -23.88 0.61 14.90
CA GLU A 248 -25.29 1.02 14.92
C GLU A 248 -25.45 2.49 14.49
N ASN A 249 -24.61 3.38 15.01
CA ASN A 249 -24.60 4.78 14.61
C ASN A 249 -24.27 4.96 13.12
N ARG A 250 -23.32 4.19 12.58
CA ARG A 250 -22.99 4.24 11.14
C ARG A 250 -24.13 3.70 10.28
N LYS A 251 -24.79 2.62 10.68
CA LYS A 251 -25.99 2.11 10.01
C LYS A 251 -27.11 3.15 10.00
N LEU A 252 -27.37 3.79 11.13
CA LEU A 252 -28.37 4.85 11.23
C LEU A 252 -28.01 6.03 10.29
N CYS A 253 -26.74 6.43 10.25
CA CYS A 253 -26.27 7.48 9.37
C CYS A 253 -26.50 7.12 7.88
N LEU A 254 -26.27 5.86 7.48
CA LEU A 254 -26.56 5.37 6.14
C LEU A 254 -28.07 5.38 5.81
N LEU A 255 -28.92 5.04 6.78
CA LEU A 255 -30.37 5.09 6.60
C LEU A 255 -30.90 6.53 6.48
N VAL A 256 -30.34 7.47 7.23
CA VAL A 256 -30.71 8.90 7.20
C VAL A 256 -30.18 9.60 5.96
N LYS A 257 -28.97 9.26 5.49
CA LYS A 257 -28.38 9.82 4.27
C LYS A 257 -28.79 9.09 2.99
N GLY A 258 -29.52 7.98 3.12
CA GLY A 258 -29.84 7.06 2.05
C GLY A 258 -28.61 6.26 1.60
N PRO A 259 -28.77 4.97 1.23
CA PRO A 259 -27.72 4.29 0.49
C PRO A 259 -27.61 5.01 -0.86
N GLY A 260 -26.48 5.65 -1.13
CA GLY A 260 -26.17 6.26 -2.42
C GLY A 260 -26.04 5.18 -3.50
N THR A 261 -27.11 4.45 -3.78
CA THR A 261 -27.23 3.55 -4.90
C THR A 261 -27.64 4.40 -6.09
N GLY A 262 -26.63 4.87 -6.84
CA GLY A 262 -26.88 5.43 -8.15
C GLY A 262 -27.52 4.37 -9.04
N TRP A 263 -28.61 4.75 -9.69
CA TRP A 263 -28.92 4.48 -11.10
C TRP A 263 -29.81 5.65 -11.52
N THR A 264 -29.25 6.65 -12.22
CA THR A 264 -29.95 7.68 -13.04
C THR A 264 -31.22 8.30 -12.42
N LEU A 265 -31.27 9.58 -12.01
CA LEU A 265 -31.27 10.77 -12.86
C LEU A 265 -31.24 12.03 -11.94
N TYR A 266 -30.56 13.08 -12.39
CA TYR A 266 -30.35 14.44 -11.83
C TYR A 266 -31.56 15.13 -11.12
N PRO A 267 -31.34 16.19 -10.30
CA PRO A 267 -31.46 16.24 -8.83
C PRO A 267 -32.61 17.18 -8.35
N PRO A 268 -32.62 17.61 -7.08
CA PRO A 268 -32.30 19.03 -6.92
C PRO A 268 -31.05 19.26 -6.06
N LEU A 269 -30.21 20.13 -6.61
CA LEU A 269 -29.07 20.79 -5.99
C LEU A 269 -29.46 21.41 -4.65
N SER A 270 -29.25 20.70 -3.54
CA SER A 270 -28.97 21.28 -2.22
C SER A 270 -28.85 20.17 -1.17
N GLN A 271 -27.78 19.38 -1.18
CA GLN A 271 -27.33 18.76 0.07
C GLN A 271 -25.82 18.92 0.26
N VAL A 272 -25.53 19.54 1.38
CA VAL A 272 -24.25 19.94 1.93
C VAL A 272 -23.43 18.66 2.24
N MET A 273 -22.14 18.68 1.88
CA MET A 273 -21.10 17.65 2.11
C MET A 273 -20.71 16.68 0.98
N SER A 274 -20.88 17.07 -0.27
CA SER A 274 -19.77 16.84 -1.22
C SER A 274 -19.34 18.22 -1.70
N HIS A 275 -18.05 18.53 -1.66
CA HIS A 275 -17.58 19.71 -2.38
C HIS A 275 -17.80 19.40 -3.87
N PRO A 276 -18.67 20.13 -4.60
CA PRO A 276 -18.48 20.24 -6.04
C PRO A 276 -17.16 21.00 -6.19
N SER A 277 -16.05 20.27 -6.25
CA SER A 277 -14.80 20.87 -6.68
C SER A 277 -14.94 21.14 -8.17
N ALA A 278 -14.31 22.21 -8.66
CA ALA A 278 -14.27 22.50 -10.09
C ALA A 278 -13.81 21.27 -10.92
N GLY A 279 -13.11 20.31 -10.31
CA GLY A 279 -12.72 19.05 -10.95
C GLY A 279 -13.90 18.17 -11.39
N VAL A 280 -14.99 18.11 -10.63
CA VAL A 280 -16.17 17.31 -10.99
C VAL A 280 -16.92 17.96 -12.17
N ASP A 281 -17.07 19.28 -12.14
CA ASP A 281 -17.68 20.03 -13.24
C ASP A 281 -16.83 19.96 -14.52
N ILE A 282 -15.50 20.01 -14.38
CA ILE A 282 -14.55 19.84 -15.50
C ILE A 282 -14.59 18.41 -16.06
N ALA A 283 -14.73 17.38 -15.22
CA ALA A 283 -14.85 15.99 -15.68
C ALA A 283 -16.15 15.75 -16.45
N ILE A 284 -17.27 16.30 -15.98
CA ILE A 284 -18.56 16.24 -16.67
C ILE A 284 -18.47 17.03 -17.99
N LEU A 285 -17.87 18.22 -17.99
CA LEU A 285 -17.65 19.01 -19.21
C LEU A 285 -16.76 18.25 -20.20
N ALA A 286 -15.68 17.61 -19.73
CA ALA A 286 -14.79 16.82 -20.57
C ALA A 286 -15.49 15.63 -21.21
N LEU A 287 -16.37 14.92 -20.48
CA LEU A 287 -17.18 13.83 -21.02
C LEU A 287 -18.16 14.32 -22.10
N HIS A 288 -18.81 15.46 -21.89
CA HIS A 288 -19.73 16.03 -22.89
C HIS A 288 -18.99 16.56 -24.12
N VAL A 289 -17.84 17.22 -23.93
CA VAL A 289 -16.99 17.68 -25.04
C VAL A 289 -16.45 16.50 -25.84
N ALA A 290 -16.02 15.42 -25.17
CA ALA A 290 -15.55 14.21 -25.84
C ALA A 290 -16.67 13.51 -26.63
N ALA A 291 -17.88 13.39 -26.05
CA ALA A 291 -19.04 12.83 -26.74
C ALA A 291 -19.44 13.67 -27.97
N PHE A 292 -19.45 15.01 -27.83
CA PHE A 292 -19.73 15.92 -28.94
C PHE A 292 -18.68 15.81 -30.05
N MET A 293 -17.39 15.80 -29.69
CA MET A 293 -16.28 15.62 -30.63
C MET A 293 -16.40 14.30 -31.39
N LEU A 294 -16.75 13.19 -30.71
CA LEU A 294 -16.95 11.90 -31.35
C LEU A 294 -18.11 11.92 -32.35
N ILE A 295 -19.24 12.52 -31.99
CA ILE A 295 -20.42 12.61 -32.87
C ILE A 295 -20.12 13.46 -34.12
N VAL A 296 -19.33 14.53 -33.99
CA VAL A 296 -19.00 15.41 -35.12
C VAL A 296 -17.86 14.85 -35.98
N ALA A 297 -16.83 14.25 -35.37
CA ALA A 297 -15.63 13.82 -36.09
C ALA A 297 -15.80 12.46 -36.78
N LEU A 298 -16.52 11.50 -36.18
CA LEU A 298 -16.64 10.15 -36.72
C LEU A 298 -17.32 10.09 -38.10
N PRO A 299 -18.41 10.83 -38.39
CA PRO A 299 -19.03 10.82 -39.71
C PRO A 299 -18.11 11.38 -40.81
N VAL A 300 -17.34 12.43 -40.50
CA VAL A 300 -16.39 13.02 -41.45
C VAL A 300 -15.26 12.04 -41.77
N LEU A 301 -14.71 11.40 -40.75
CA LEU A 301 -13.67 10.39 -40.93
C LEU A 301 -14.18 9.16 -41.69
N ALA A 302 -15.37 8.68 -41.36
CA ALA A 302 -15.99 7.56 -42.06
C ALA A 302 -16.26 7.88 -43.54
N GLY A 303 -16.74 9.09 -43.84
CA GLY A 303 -16.93 9.58 -45.21
C GLY A 303 -15.61 9.64 -45.98
N ALA A 304 -14.56 10.20 -45.39
CA ALA A 304 -13.24 10.31 -45.98
C ALA A 304 -12.62 8.94 -46.32
N ILE A 305 -12.69 8.00 -45.38
CA ILE A 305 -12.21 6.62 -45.58
C ILE A 305 -13.01 5.95 -46.70
N THR A 306 -14.33 6.16 -46.75
CA THR A 306 -15.18 5.58 -47.79
C THR A 306 -14.83 6.13 -49.18
N MET A 307 -14.63 7.45 -49.31
CA MET A 307 -14.16 8.08 -50.56
C MET A 307 -12.80 7.52 -51.00
N LEU A 308 -11.85 7.38 -50.06
CA LEU A 308 -10.53 6.83 -50.36
C LEU A 308 -10.59 5.37 -50.82
N LEU A 309 -11.40 4.55 -50.16
CA LEU A 309 -11.57 3.14 -50.51
C LEU A 309 -12.29 2.95 -51.84
N THR A 310 -13.21 3.84 -52.20
CA THR A 310 -13.89 3.81 -53.50
C THR A 310 -12.97 4.26 -54.63
N ASP A 311 -12.12 5.27 -54.42
CA ASP A 311 -11.11 5.67 -55.41
C ASP A 311 -10.14 4.51 -55.70
N ARG A 312 -9.71 3.79 -54.65
CA ARG A 312 -8.77 2.68 -54.78
C ARG A 312 -9.35 1.42 -55.40
N ASN A 313 -10.62 1.09 -55.12
CA ASN A 313 -11.16 -0.24 -55.43
C ASN A 313 -12.25 -0.22 -56.51
N VAL A 314 -12.88 0.93 -56.76
CA VAL A 314 -14.06 1.07 -57.62
C VAL A 314 -13.79 2.02 -58.80
N GLY A 315 -12.63 2.69 -58.82
CA GLY A 315 -12.22 3.58 -59.91
C GLY A 315 -12.93 4.93 -59.89
N THR A 316 -13.39 5.38 -58.72
CA THR A 316 -13.82 6.77 -58.53
C THR A 316 -12.59 7.70 -58.48
N SER A 317 -12.82 9.00 -58.63
CA SER A 317 -11.77 10.02 -58.72
C SER A 317 -12.04 11.20 -57.80
N PHE A 318 -12.41 10.97 -56.54
CA PHE A 318 -12.67 12.03 -55.56
C PHE A 318 -11.41 12.87 -55.26
N PHE A 319 -10.23 12.25 -55.24
CA PHE A 319 -8.96 12.90 -54.92
C PHE A 319 -7.98 13.07 -56.10
N ASP A 320 -8.28 12.46 -57.26
CA ASP A 320 -7.41 12.50 -58.44
C ASP A 320 -7.77 13.67 -59.38
N PRO A 321 -6.88 14.66 -59.58
CA PRO A 321 -7.11 15.77 -60.49
C PRO A 321 -7.33 15.34 -61.94
N ALA A 322 -6.70 14.24 -62.37
CA ALA A 322 -6.83 13.73 -63.73
C ALA A 322 -8.25 13.22 -64.03
N GLY A 323 -8.96 12.77 -62.98
CA GLY A 323 -10.36 12.34 -63.05
C GLY A 323 -11.36 13.41 -62.58
N GLY A 324 -10.94 14.67 -62.44
CA GLY A 324 -11.80 15.79 -62.01
C GLY A 324 -12.01 15.94 -60.50
N GLY A 325 -11.27 15.18 -59.69
CA GLY A 325 -11.24 15.29 -58.23
C GLY A 325 -10.45 16.48 -57.71
N ASP A 326 -10.63 16.80 -56.43
CA ASP A 326 -9.93 17.91 -55.78
C ASP A 326 -8.81 17.39 -54.86
N PRO A 327 -7.53 17.61 -55.20
CA PRO A 327 -6.40 17.20 -54.34
C PRO A 327 -6.36 17.99 -53.02
N VAL A 328 -7.01 19.15 -52.94
CA VAL A 328 -7.12 19.97 -51.73
C VAL A 328 -8.04 19.32 -50.70
N LEU A 329 -9.07 18.58 -51.16
CA LEU A 329 -9.94 17.79 -50.28
C LEU A 329 -9.16 16.70 -49.53
N PHE A 330 -8.18 16.07 -50.21
CA PHE A 330 -7.26 15.11 -49.59
C PHE A 330 -6.40 15.80 -48.52
N GLN A 331 -5.87 16.99 -48.82
CA GLN A 331 -5.05 17.74 -47.86
C GLN A 331 -5.84 18.05 -46.60
N HIS A 332 -7.06 18.57 -46.69
CA HIS A 332 -7.84 18.95 -45.50
C HIS A 332 -8.33 17.76 -44.66
N LEU A 333 -8.60 16.61 -45.27
CA LEU A 333 -9.06 15.41 -44.55
C LEU A 333 -7.95 14.72 -43.74
N PHE A 334 -6.71 14.74 -44.23
CA PHE A 334 -5.59 14.01 -43.62
C PHE A 334 -4.60 14.89 -42.85
N TRP A 335 -4.68 16.23 -42.98
CA TRP A 335 -3.80 17.17 -42.24
C TRP A 335 -3.87 17.00 -40.72
N PHE A 336 -5.02 16.61 -40.17
CA PHE A 336 -5.20 16.43 -38.72
C PHE A 336 -4.52 15.17 -38.17
N PHE A 337 -4.29 14.15 -38.99
CA PHE A 337 -3.73 12.85 -38.56
C PHE A 337 -2.25 12.68 -38.90
N TRP A 338 -1.67 13.59 -39.69
CA TRP A 338 -0.29 13.53 -40.12
C TRP A 338 0.49 14.74 -39.57
N SER A 339 1.10 14.60 -38.39
CA SER A 339 2.19 15.52 -38.04
C SER A 339 3.42 15.10 -38.84
N SER A 340 3.93 16.02 -39.64
CA SER A 340 5.16 15.83 -40.39
C SER A 340 6.31 15.57 -39.41
N ARG A 341 6.71 14.31 -39.24
CA ARG A 341 8.15 14.04 -39.04
C ARG A 341 8.81 14.46 -40.34
N SER A 342 9.41 15.64 -40.32
CA SER A 342 10.46 16.01 -41.25
C SER A 342 11.49 14.88 -41.24
N LEU A 343 11.55 14.13 -42.34
CA LEU A 343 12.74 13.38 -42.70
C LEU A 343 13.82 14.41 -43.01
N THR A 344 14.65 14.69 -42.00
CA THR A 344 16.01 15.20 -42.16
C THR A 344 16.95 14.18 -41.59
#